data_AF-A0A934LBD7-F1
#
_entry.id   AF-A0A934LBD7-F1
#
_cell.length_a   1.000
_cell.length_b   1.000
_cell.length_c   1.000
_cell.angle_alpha   90.00
_cell.angle_beta   90.00
_cell.angle_gamma   90.00
#
_symmetry.space_group_name_H-M   'P 1'
#
loop_
_entity.id
_entity.type
_entity.pdbx_description
1 polymer ?
#
loop_
_entity_poly.entity_id
_entity_poly.type
_entity_poly.pdbx_seq_one_letter_code
_entity_poly.pdbx_strand_id
1 'polypeptide(L)'
;MKTTLEMPDNLFRRAKATAAKRGQSLKQLVTTALEHELAKPSKPAASAKARNARAEAWLSEFDELSRRISTAWNSDMGAVEAIREQRRDL
;
A
#
# COMPACT_ATOMS: atom_id res chain seq x y z
N MET A 1 -2.38 -14.40 30.59
CA MET A 1 -3.42 -13.97 31.54
C MET A 1 -4.80 -14.12 30.89
N LYS A 2 -5.87 -14.37 31.66
CA LYS A 2 -7.25 -14.33 31.16
C LYS A 2 -7.76 -12.88 31.28
N THR A 3 -8.22 -12.33 30.18
CA THR A 3 -8.75 -10.96 30.10
C THR A 3 -10.10 -10.99 29.43
N THR A 4 -11.09 -10.30 30.00
CA THR A 4 -12.41 -10.10 29.39
C THR A 4 -12.37 -8.82 28.59
N LEU A 5 -12.80 -8.86 27.32
CA LEU A 5 -12.84 -7.71 26.42
C LEU A 5 -14.27 -7.48 25.96
N GLU A 6 -14.80 -6.30 26.28
CA GLU A 6 -16.10 -5.85 25.77
C GLU A 6 -15.93 -5.33 24.34
N MET A 7 -16.73 -5.83 23.41
CA MET A 7 -16.69 -5.40 22.02
C MET A 7 -18.07 -5.44 21.36
N PRO A 8 -18.39 -4.49 20.46
CA PRO A 8 -19.67 -4.50 19.75
C PRO A 8 -19.88 -5.79 18.96
N ASP A 9 -21.11 -6.31 18.96
CA ASP A 9 -21.47 -7.56 18.27
C ASP A 9 -21.03 -7.62 16.80
N ASN A 10 -21.18 -6.52 16.07
CA ASN A 10 -20.77 -6.44 14.67
C ASN A 10 -19.25 -6.65 14.55
N LEU A 11 -18.47 -6.02 15.42
CA LEU A 11 -17.02 -6.16 15.44
C LEU A 11 -16.60 -7.60 15.78
N PHE A 12 -17.24 -8.21 16.79
CA PHE A 12 -16.98 -9.60 17.17
C PHE A 12 -17.26 -10.58 16.03
N ARG A 13 -18.39 -10.42 15.31
CA ARG A 13 -18.73 -11.25 14.15
C ARG A 13 -17.69 -11.12 13.03
N ARG A 14 -17.31 -9.88 12.69
CA ARG A 14 -16.29 -9.61 11.67
C ARG A 14 -14.93 -10.17 12.07
N ALA A 15 -14.53 -10.05 13.33
CA ALA A 15 -13.29 -10.59 13.85
C ALA A 15 -13.28 -12.13 13.76
N LYS A 16 -14.38 -12.79 14.14
CA LYS A 16 -14.51 -14.25 14.04
C LYS A 16 -14.45 -14.74 12.59
N ALA A 17 -15.15 -14.08 11.68
CA ALA A 17 -15.08 -14.40 10.24
C ALA A 17 -13.66 -14.22 9.68
N THR A 18 -12.98 -13.15 10.09
CA THR A 18 -11.59 -12.87 9.67
C THR A 18 -10.62 -13.92 10.21
N ALA A 19 -10.80 -14.35 11.47
CA ALA A 19 -9.99 -15.40 12.07
C ALA A 19 -10.17 -16.73 11.33
N ALA A 20 -11.43 -17.13 11.07
CA ALA A 20 -11.75 -18.33 10.30
C ALA A 20 -11.16 -18.29 8.89
N LYS A 21 -11.30 -17.16 8.17
CA LYS A 21 -10.73 -16.98 6.83
C LYS A 21 -9.20 -17.12 6.82
N ARG A 22 -8.53 -16.77 7.92
CA ARG A 22 -7.07 -16.88 8.08
C ARG A 22 -6.61 -18.22 8.67
N GLY A 23 -7.53 -19.15 8.93
CA GLY A 23 -7.21 -20.44 9.54
C GLY A 23 -6.67 -20.33 10.97
N GLN A 24 -7.01 -19.26 11.70
CA GLN A 24 -6.54 -19.02 13.06
C GLN A 24 -7.70 -18.82 14.05
N SER A 25 -7.43 -19.03 15.33
CA SER A 25 -8.39 -18.74 16.39
C SER A 25 -8.59 -17.24 16.59
N LEU A 26 -9.75 -16.85 17.13
CA LEU A 26 -10.01 -15.45 17.52
C LEU A 26 -8.98 -14.94 18.53
N LYS A 27 -8.53 -15.79 19.46
CA LYS A 27 -7.47 -15.48 20.42
C LYS A 27 -6.18 -15.09 19.71
N GLN A 28 -5.72 -15.89 18.75
CA GLN A 28 -4.52 -15.59 17.97
C GLN A 28 -4.67 -14.28 17.19
N LEU A 29 -5.83 -14.06 16.55
CA LEU A 29 -6.10 -12.81 15.85
C LEU A 29 -5.95 -11.59 16.78
N VAL A 30 -6.53 -11.66 17.98
CA VAL A 30 -6.48 -10.56 18.96
C VAL A 30 -5.05 -10.36 19.49
N THR A 31 -4.33 -11.44 19.81
CA THR A 31 -2.92 -11.37 20.25
C THR A 31 -2.04 -10.72 19.20
N THR A 32 -2.08 -11.18 17.95
CA THR A 32 -1.27 -10.61 16.87
C THR A 32 -1.65 -9.15 16.58
N ALA A 33 -2.92 -8.80 16.67
CA ALA A 33 -3.35 -7.41 16.50
C ALA A 33 -2.79 -6.49 17.59
N LEU A 34 -2.77 -6.95 18.85
CA LEU A 34 -2.17 -6.22 19.97
C LEU A 34 -0.65 -6.09 19.81
N GLU A 35 0.05 -7.17 19.48
CA GLU A 35 1.49 -7.14 19.21
C GLU A 35 1.83 -6.15 18.09
N HIS A 36 1.08 -6.19 17.00
CA HIS A 36 1.27 -5.27 15.88
C HIS A 36 0.97 -3.81 16.25
N GLU A 37 -0.04 -3.57 17.08
CA GLU A 37 -0.36 -2.20 17.51
C GLU A 37 0.69 -1.64 18.47
N LEU A 38 1.23 -2.46 19.36
CA LEU A 38 2.30 -2.07 20.29
C LEU A 38 3.67 -1.98 19.62
N ALA A 39 3.92 -2.77 18.58
CA ALA A 39 5.17 -2.75 17.82
C ALA A 39 5.25 -1.58 16.82
N LYS A 40 4.11 -0.97 16.46
CA LYS A 40 4.14 0.26 15.67
C LYS A 40 4.72 1.37 16.54
N PRO A 41 5.85 1.99 16.16
CA PRO A 41 6.16 3.29 16.73
C PRO A 41 4.97 4.19 16.46
N SER A 42 4.53 4.96 17.47
CA SER A 42 3.54 6.02 17.32
C SER A 42 3.98 6.91 16.16
N LYS A 43 3.51 6.59 14.95
CA LYS A 43 3.77 7.39 13.79
C LYS A 43 2.84 8.58 14.00
N PRO A 44 3.35 9.78 14.32
CA PRO A 44 2.48 10.94 14.34
C PRO A 44 1.76 10.93 13.00
N ALA A 45 0.43 10.92 13.02
CA ALA A 45 -0.37 10.89 11.81
C ALA A 45 0.14 12.05 10.96
N ALA A 46 0.86 11.72 9.87
CA ALA A 46 1.47 12.74 9.04
C ALA A 46 0.32 13.64 8.59
N SER A 47 0.40 14.91 8.96
CA SER A 47 -0.65 15.87 8.65
C SER A 47 -0.96 15.78 7.15
N ALA A 48 -2.20 16.09 6.75
CA ALA A 48 -2.56 16.10 5.33
C ALA A 48 -1.54 16.90 4.50
N LYS A 49 -1.01 18.00 5.07
CA LYS A 49 0.08 18.80 4.52
C LYS A 49 1.37 18.01 4.29
N ALA A 50 1.84 17.23 5.28
CA ALA A 50 3.05 16.42 5.14
C ALA A 50 2.90 15.30 4.09
N ARG A 51 1.69 14.74 3.96
CA ARG A 51 1.39 13.75 2.91
C ARG A 51 1.40 14.37 1.52
N ASN A 52 0.79 15.55 1.36
CA ASN A 52 0.77 16.26 0.09
C ASN A 52 2.16 16.70 -0.35
N ALA A 53 2.97 17.25 0.57
CA ALA A 53 4.35 17.62 0.27
C ALA A 53 5.19 16.44 -0.22
N ARG A 54 4.99 15.24 0.36
CA ARG A 54 5.66 14.02 -0.11
C ARG A 54 5.19 13.59 -1.51
N ALA A 55 3.89 13.74 -1.80
CA ALA A 55 3.35 13.42 -3.11
C ALA A 55 3.88 14.39 -4.19
N GLU A 56 3.96 15.69 -3.88
CA GLU A 56 4.55 16.71 -4.77
C GLU A 56 6.03 16.46 -5.05
N ALA A 57 6.80 16.09 -4.02
CA ALA A 57 8.21 15.71 -4.19
C ALA A 57 8.35 14.50 -5.12
N TRP A 58 7.54 13.45 -4.91
CA TRP A 58 7.54 12.27 -5.76
C TRP A 58 7.14 12.57 -7.21
N LEU A 59 6.15 13.43 -7.43
CA LEU A 59 5.74 13.86 -8.77
C LEU A 59 6.85 14.63 -9.49
N SER A 60 7.63 15.43 -8.75
CA SER A 60 8.77 16.16 -9.30
C SER A 60 9.91 15.22 -9.72
N GLU A 61 10.26 14.25 -8.86
CA GLU A 61 11.23 13.19 -9.19
C GLU A 61 10.78 12.36 -10.40
N PHE A 62 9.49 12.05 -10.48
CA PHE A 62 8.92 11.32 -11.61
C PHE A 62 8.98 12.13 -12.92
N ASP A 63 8.67 13.43 -12.88
CA ASP A 63 8.77 14.32 -14.05
C ASP A 63 10.21 14.42 -14.55
N GLU A 64 11.19 14.54 -13.64
CA GLU A 64 12.61 14.53 -14.00
C GLU A 64 13.02 13.21 -14.68
N LEU A 65 12.62 12.08 -14.10
CA LEU A 65 12.88 10.76 -14.68
C LEU A 65 12.23 10.62 -16.06
N SER A 66 10.97 11.04 -16.21
CA SER A 66 10.22 11.00 -17.46
C SER A 66 10.89 11.84 -18.55
N ARG A 67 11.31 13.06 -18.20
CA ARG A 67 12.06 13.94 -19.10
C ARG A 67 13.36 13.27 -19.55
N ARG A 68 14.12 12.69 -18.61
CA ARG A 68 15.40 12.02 -18.90
C ARG A 68 15.23 10.82 -19.82
N ILE A 69 14.19 10.01 -19.61
CA ILE A 69 13.85 8.89 -20.49
C ILE A 69 13.48 9.41 -21.87
N SER A 70 12.65 10.46 -21.95
CA SER A 70 12.21 11.05 -23.21
C SER A 70 13.38 11.64 -24.02
N THR A 71 14.33 12.31 -23.36
CA THR A 71 15.54 12.84 -24.02
C THR A 71 16.50 11.76 -24.51
N ALA A 72 16.55 10.62 -23.81
CA ALA A 72 17.38 9.48 -24.21
C ALA A 72 16.72 8.63 -25.31
N TRP A 73 15.45 8.89 -25.62
CA TRP A 73 14.70 8.15 -26.64
C TRP A 73 15.07 8.67 -28.04
N ASN A 74 15.68 7.81 -28.85
CA ASN A 74 16.23 8.15 -30.16
C ASN A 74 15.44 7.52 -31.32
N SER A 75 14.12 7.44 -31.21
CA SER A 75 13.26 6.90 -32.28
C SER A 75 12.25 7.95 -32.72
N ASP A 76 11.98 8.00 -34.03
CA ASP A 76 10.96 8.87 -34.64
C ASP A 76 9.52 8.46 -34.24
N MET A 77 9.36 7.31 -33.58
CA MET A 77 8.08 6.82 -33.05
C MET A 77 7.99 7.00 -31.53
N GLY A 78 6.78 7.23 -31.03
CA GLY A 78 6.54 7.23 -29.58
C GLY A 78 6.88 5.87 -28.96
N ALA A 79 7.35 5.83 -27.72
CA ALA A 79 7.76 4.57 -27.06
C ALA A 79 6.67 3.49 -27.07
N VAL A 80 5.40 3.88 -26.91
CA VAL A 80 4.25 2.97 -26.97
C VAL A 80 4.02 2.44 -28.39
N GLU A 81 4.23 3.29 -29.39
CA GLU A 81 4.08 2.96 -30.80
C GLU A 81 5.18 2.00 -31.26
N ALA A 82 6.43 2.24 -30.87
CA ALA A 82 7.54 1.33 -31.12
C ALA A 82 7.31 -0.08 -30.52
N ILE A 83 6.79 -0.15 -29.29
CA ILE A 83 6.44 -1.44 -28.65
C ILE A 83 5.30 -2.15 -29.39
N ARG A 84 4.32 -1.40 -29.92
CA ARG A 84 3.22 -1.97 -30.70
C ARG A 84 3.70 -2.52 -32.03
N GLU A 85 4.56 -1.81 -32.74
CA GLU A 85 5.09 -2.27 -34.03
C GLU A 85 5.99 -3.49 -33.85
N GLN A 86 6.86 -3.50 -32.84
CA GLN A 86 7.70 -4.67 -32.50
C GLN A 86 6.87 -5.94 -32.27
N ARG A 87 5.65 -5.82 -31.72
CA ARG A 87 4.76 -6.97 -31.48
C ARG A 87 3.94 -7.37 -32.69
N ARG A 88 3.84 -6.50 -33.69
CA ARG A 88 3.16 -6.79 -34.96
C ARG A 88 4.05 -7.61 -35.89
N ASP A 89 5.37 -7.44 -35.78
CA ASP A 89 6.38 -8.17 -36.55
C ASP A 89 6.77 -9.55 -35.95
N LEU A 90 6.18 -9.94 -34.81
CA LEU A 90 6.34 -11.24 -34.15
C LEU A 90 5.14 -12.16 -34.44
#